data_AF-A0A150FPA1-F1
#
_entry.id   AF-A0A150FPA1-F1
#
_cell.length_a   1.000
_cell.length_b   1.000
_cell.length_c   1.000
_cell.angle_alpha   90.00
_cell.angle_beta   90.00
_cell.angle_gamma   90.00
#
_symmetry.space_group_name_H-M   'P 1'
#
loop_
_entity.id
_entity.type
_entity.pdbx_description
1 polymer ?
#
loop_
_entity_poly.entity_id
_entity_poly.type
_entity_poly.pdbx_seq_one_letter_code
_entity_poly.pdbx_strand_id
1 'polypeptide(L)'
;MRIIDNIQYYTTTDVAKEVGKSQQTIWLWDKYSNELEARNEPRLIPVPLWHNNSRYYTAEQVEEIKEFSNNIKRGDLARFNREKWGKRGKEIKKRMAEKNKIKDVDKWRQENRFKMLKEGLI
;
A
#
# COMPACT_ATOMS: atom_id res chain seq x y z
N MET A 1 11.34 -23.27 -4.91
CA MET A 1 11.04 -23.18 -6.35
C MET A 1 10.22 -24.41 -6.77
N ARG A 2 9.27 -24.29 -7.69
CA ARG A 2 8.48 -25.42 -8.22
C ARG A 2 8.23 -25.23 -9.72
N ILE A 3 8.24 -26.32 -10.48
CA ILE A 3 7.86 -26.31 -11.89
C ILE A 3 6.41 -26.78 -12.00
N ILE A 4 5.56 -26.00 -12.64
CA ILE A 4 4.15 -26.31 -12.90
C ILE A 4 3.93 -26.03 -14.39
N ASP A 5 3.43 -27.01 -15.14
CA ASP A 5 3.19 -26.90 -16.60
C ASP A 5 4.40 -26.38 -17.39
N ASN A 6 5.61 -26.87 -17.04
CA ASN A 6 6.89 -26.48 -17.64
C ASN A 6 7.30 -25.00 -17.40
N ILE A 7 6.59 -24.28 -16.52
CA ILE A 7 6.93 -22.92 -16.10
C ILE A 7 7.52 -22.96 -14.70
N GLN A 8 8.63 -22.24 -14.52
CA GLN A 8 9.28 -22.10 -13.21
C GLN A 8 8.56 -21.06 -12.35
N TYR A 9 8.13 -21.51 -11.17
CA TYR A 9 7.49 -20.68 -10.17
C TYR A 9 8.26 -20.62 -8.86
N TYR A 10 8.13 -19.48 -8.20
CA TYR A 10 8.69 -19.18 -6.90
C TYR A 10 7.60 -19.30 -5.84
N THR A 11 7.86 -20.08 -4.79
CA THR A 11 6.98 -20.13 -3.61
C THR A 11 7.10 -18.83 -2.84
N THR A 12 6.13 -18.52 -1.98
CA THR A 12 6.26 -17.34 -1.09
C THR A 12 7.56 -17.37 -0.27
N THR A 13 8.05 -18.54 0.12
CA THR A 13 9.32 -18.67 0.86
C THR A 13 10.52 -18.29 -0.01
N ASP A 14 10.51 -18.64 -1.29
CA ASP A 14 11.56 -18.21 -2.22
C ASP A 14 11.51 -16.68 -2.42
N VAL A 15 10.32 -16.13 -2.69
CA VAL A 15 10.11 -14.68 -2.84
C VAL A 15 10.57 -13.91 -1.61
N ALA A 16 10.25 -14.41 -0.42
CA ALA A 16 10.67 -13.80 0.85
C ALA A 16 12.21 -13.69 0.95
N LYS A 17 12.94 -14.71 0.51
CA LYS A 17 14.41 -14.70 0.47
C LYS A 17 14.95 -13.69 -0.54
N GLU A 18 14.42 -13.70 -1.76
CA GLU A 18 14.83 -12.78 -2.84
C GLU A 18 14.62 -11.30 -2.47
N VAL A 19 13.53 -11.02 -1.76
CA VAL A 19 13.11 -9.66 -1.40
C VAL A 19 13.68 -9.21 -0.05
N GLY A 20 14.30 -10.13 0.72
CA GLY A 20 14.84 -9.84 2.05
C GLY A 20 13.76 -9.51 3.08
N LYS A 21 12.59 -10.15 3.01
CA LYS A 21 11.46 -9.96 3.92
C LYS A 21 10.98 -11.28 4.51
N SER A 22 10.10 -11.22 5.51
CA SER A 22 9.47 -12.42 6.04
C SER A 22 8.35 -12.91 5.13
N GLN A 23 8.09 -14.21 5.13
CA GLN A 23 6.95 -14.79 4.41
C GLN A 23 5.61 -14.16 4.83
N GLN A 24 5.45 -13.84 6.12
CA GLN A 24 4.24 -13.16 6.60
C GLN A 24 4.08 -11.76 5.99
N THR A 25 5.17 -11.07 5.69
CA THR A 25 5.14 -9.76 5.05
C THR A 25 4.59 -9.86 3.63
N ILE A 26 5.04 -10.85 2.86
CA ILE A 26 4.53 -11.09 1.50
C ILE A 26 3.03 -11.44 1.54
N TRP A 27 2.60 -12.31 2.46
CA TRP A 27 1.17 -12.61 2.65
C TRP A 27 0.35 -11.38 3.05
N LEU A 28 0.92 -10.48 3.84
CA LEU A 28 0.25 -9.26 4.24
C LEU A 28 0.06 -8.32 3.04
N TRP A 29 1.08 -8.20 2.18
CA TRP A 29 0.99 -7.42 0.95
C TRP A 29 -0.03 -7.99 -0.04
N ASP A 30 -0.09 -9.32 -0.18
CA ASP A 30 -1.12 -10.00 -0.98
C ASP A 30 -2.53 -9.69 -0.44
N LYS A 31 -2.70 -9.81 0.87
CA LYS A 31 -3.97 -9.47 1.54
C LYS A 31 -4.37 -8.02 1.28
N TYR A 32 -3.47 -7.07 1.47
CA TYR A 32 -3.75 -5.65 1.23
C TYR A 32 -4.02 -5.36 -0.25
N SER A 33 -3.36 -6.08 -1.16
CA SER A 33 -3.64 -5.99 -2.59
C SER A 33 -5.06 -6.44 -2.92
N ASN A 34 -5.56 -7.50 -2.30
CA ASN A 34 -6.96 -7.92 -2.46
C ASN A 34 -7.94 -6.89 -1.90
N GLU A 35 -7.60 -6.23 -0.78
CA GLU A 35 -8.41 -5.13 -0.22
C GLU A 35 -8.45 -3.90 -1.15
N LEU A 36 -7.39 -3.63 -1.91
CA LEU A 36 -7.33 -2.55 -2.89
C LEU A 36 -8.08 -2.88 -4.16
N GLU A 37 -7.88 -4.09 -4.69
CA GLU A 37 -8.59 -4.58 -5.87
C GLU A 37 -10.11 -4.58 -5.65
N ALA A 38 -10.57 -4.96 -4.46
CA ALA A 38 -11.99 -4.86 -4.08
C ALA A 38 -12.54 -3.41 -4.06
N ARG A 39 -11.67 -2.40 -4.02
CA ARG A 39 -12.01 -0.96 -4.12
C ARG A 39 -11.74 -0.39 -5.51
N ASN A 40 -11.38 -1.22 -6.49
CA ASN A 40 -10.86 -0.82 -7.81
C ASN A 40 -9.60 0.06 -7.74
N GLU A 41 -8.81 -0.06 -6.67
CA GLU A 41 -7.48 0.54 -6.56
C GLU A 41 -6.40 -0.44 -7.09
N PRO A 42 -5.26 0.06 -7.61
CA PRO A 42 -4.14 -0.78 -8.01
C PRO A 42 -3.61 -1.65 -6.84
N ARG A 43 -3.22 -2.88 -7.16
CA ARG A 43 -2.60 -3.82 -6.22
C ARG A 43 -1.22 -3.32 -5.77
N LEU A 44 -0.77 -3.78 -4.60
CA LEU A 44 0.61 -3.54 -4.13
C LEU A 44 1.59 -4.51 -4.76
N ILE A 45 1.16 -5.76 -4.91
CA ILE A 45 1.94 -6.83 -5.52
C ILE A 45 1.08 -7.59 -6.54
N PRO A 46 1.70 -8.19 -7.57
CA PRO A 46 1.00 -8.97 -8.58
C PRO A 46 0.17 -10.11 -7.97
N VAL A 47 -0.88 -10.51 -8.69
CA VAL A 47 -1.74 -11.64 -8.31
C VAL A 47 -0.92 -12.94 -8.37
N PRO A 48 -0.85 -13.72 -7.28
CA PRO A 48 -0.18 -15.01 -7.30
C PRO A 48 -0.99 -16.05 -8.08
N LEU A 49 -0.29 -17.03 -8.66
CA LEU A 49 -0.90 -18.28 -9.06
C LEU A 49 -1.21 -19.11 -7.81
N TRP A 50 -2.48 -19.47 -7.63
CA TRP A 50 -2.91 -20.38 -6.57
C TRP A 50 -2.89 -21.83 -7.06
N HIS A 51 -2.09 -22.66 -6.42
CA HIS A 51 -2.03 -24.09 -6.71
C HIS A 51 -1.83 -24.89 -5.42
N ASN A 52 -2.65 -25.92 -5.17
CA ASN A 52 -2.58 -26.75 -3.95
C ASN A 52 -2.48 -25.92 -2.66
N ASN A 53 -3.37 -24.92 -2.52
CA ASN A 53 -3.42 -24.00 -1.37
C ASN A 53 -2.11 -23.21 -1.11
N SER A 54 -1.24 -23.13 -2.10
CA SER A 54 0.03 -22.41 -2.05
C SER A 54 0.07 -21.31 -3.11
N ARG A 55 0.78 -20.22 -2.78
CA ARG A 55 0.98 -19.07 -3.68
C ARG A 55 2.29 -19.24 -4.44
N TYR A 56 2.19 -19.05 -5.74
CA TYR A 56 3.29 -19.16 -6.68
C TYR A 56 3.42 -17.87 -7.49
N TYR A 57 4.65 -17.47 -7.78
CA TYR A 57 4.98 -16.26 -8.54
C TYR A 57 5.92 -16.59 -9.69
N THR A 58 5.75 -15.96 -10.85
CA THR A 58 6.73 -16.05 -11.95
C THR A 58 7.97 -15.23 -11.61
N ALA A 59 9.08 -15.46 -12.33
CA ALA A 59 10.29 -14.66 -12.15
C ALA A 59 10.04 -13.15 -12.31
N GLU A 60 9.24 -12.77 -13.31
CA GLU A 60 8.84 -11.38 -13.57
C GLU A 60 8.10 -10.77 -12.38
N GLN A 61 7.12 -11.49 -11.85
CA GLN A 61 6.37 -11.07 -10.67
C GLN A 61 7.26 -10.92 -9.44
N VAL A 62 8.29 -11.76 -9.29
CA VAL A 62 9.25 -11.64 -8.18
C VAL A 62 10.04 -10.32 -8.30
N GLU A 63 10.44 -9.93 -9.50
CA GLU A 63 11.15 -8.67 -9.70
C GLU A 63 10.24 -7.47 -9.40
N GLU A 64 8.97 -7.49 -9.82
CA GLU A 64 7.99 -6.46 -9.46
C GLU A 64 7.82 -6.34 -7.92
N ILE A 65 7.76 -7.46 -7.21
CA ILE A 65 7.65 -7.47 -5.75
C ILE A 65 8.92 -6.89 -5.11
N LYS A 66 10.09 -7.18 -5.69
CA LYS A 66 11.38 -6.66 -5.23
C LYS A 66 11.47 -5.15 -5.43
N GLU A 67 11.06 -4.65 -6.59
CA GLU A 67 10.96 -3.22 -6.87
C GLU A 67 10.00 -2.53 -5.89
N PHE A 68 8.82 -3.09 -5.68
CA PHE A 68 7.87 -2.58 -4.68
C PHE A 68 8.50 -2.52 -3.28
N SER A 69 9.16 -3.59 -2.85
CA SER A 69 9.82 -3.68 -1.55
C SER A 69 10.94 -2.66 -1.36
N ASN A 70 11.67 -2.33 -2.42
CA ASN A 70 12.74 -1.34 -2.36
C ASN A 70 12.21 0.09 -2.30
N ASN A 71 11.03 0.33 -2.87
CA ASN A 71 10.42 1.67 -2.93
C ASN A 71 9.50 1.99 -1.75
N ILE A 72 9.05 0.98 -1.00
CA ILE A 72 8.12 1.18 0.11
C ILE A 72 8.77 1.88 1.30
N LYS A 73 8.18 3.00 1.74
CA LYS A 73 8.66 3.79 2.88
C LYS A 73 7.85 3.49 4.15
N ARG A 74 8.48 3.80 5.28
CA ARG A 74 7.82 3.71 6.59
C ARG A 74 6.61 4.65 6.62
N GLY A 75 5.42 4.06 6.64
CA GLY A 75 4.16 4.79 6.71
C GLY A 75 3.20 4.49 5.55
N ASP A 76 3.69 3.99 4.42
CA ASP A 76 2.87 3.75 3.23
C ASP A 76 1.77 2.71 3.48
N LEU A 77 2.09 1.69 4.28
CA LEU A 77 1.13 0.65 4.69
C LEU A 77 0.37 0.99 5.98
N ALA A 78 0.58 2.17 6.56
CA ALA A 78 -0.06 2.52 7.83
C ALA A 78 -1.59 2.60 7.70
N ARG A 79 -2.12 2.91 6.50
CA ARG A 79 -3.57 2.95 6.25
C ARG A 79 -4.24 1.59 6.51
N PHE A 80 -3.64 0.50 6.01
CA PHE A 80 -4.14 -0.86 6.18
C PHE A 80 -4.02 -1.34 7.62
N ASN A 81 -2.90 -1.01 8.28
CA ASN A 81 -2.73 -1.33 9.69
C ASN A 81 -3.75 -0.61 10.57
N ARG A 82 -4.09 0.65 10.28
CA ARG A 82 -5.07 1.42 11.06
C ARG A 82 -6.50 0.90 10.88
N GLU A 83 -6.88 0.44 9.69
CA GLU A 83 -8.19 -0.19 9.47
C GLU A 83 -8.38 -1.46 10.31
N LYS A 84 -7.28 -2.17 10.59
CA LYS A 84 -7.28 -3.40 11.39
C LYS A 84 -7.66 -3.22 12.87
N TRP A 85 -7.68 -1.98 13.41
CA TRP A 85 -7.81 -1.71 14.85
C TRP A 85 -9.25 -1.43 15.35
N GLY A 86 -10.28 -1.81 14.58
CA GLY A 86 -11.68 -1.68 15.03
C GLY A 86 -12.06 -0.26 15.49
N LYS A 87 -12.52 -0.08 16.73
CA LYS A 87 -12.86 1.23 17.32
C LYS A 87 -11.69 2.22 17.29
N ARG A 88 -10.47 1.78 17.61
CA ARG A 88 -9.27 2.64 17.66
C ARG A 88 -8.82 3.06 16.25
N GLY A 89 -9.02 2.20 15.26
CA GLY A 89 -8.83 2.53 13.85
C GLY A 89 -9.75 3.64 13.36
N LYS A 90 -11.04 3.57 13.73
CA LYS A 90 -12.04 4.61 13.41
C LYS A 90 -11.70 5.96 14.05
N GLU A 91 -11.25 5.95 15.31
CA GLU A 91 -10.86 7.16 16.02
C GLU A 91 -9.63 7.85 15.39
N ILE A 92 -8.63 7.07 14.99
CA ILE A 92 -7.44 7.59 14.31
C ILE A 92 -7.81 8.20 12.95
N LYS A 93 -8.70 7.55 12.18
CA LYS A 93 -9.22 8.11 10.92
C LYS A 93 -9.93 9.45 11.15
N LYS A 94 -10.79 9.54 12.17
CA LYS A 94 -11.52 10.77 12.51
C LYS A 94 -10.57 11.93 12.83
N ARG A 95 -9.58 11.71 13.71
CA ARG A 95 -8.57 12.72 14.08
C ARG A 95 -7.74 13.21 12.88
N MET A 96 -7.43 12.32 11.93
CA MET A 96 -6.71 12.71 10.71
C MET A 96 -7.56 13.53 9.74
N ALA A 97 -8.84 13.15 9.56
CA ALA A 97 -9.76 13.92 8.73
C ALA A 97 -9.96 15.33 9.29
N GLU A 98 -10.09 15.47 10.61
CA GLU A 98 -10.14 16.78 11.29
C GLU A 98 -8.85 17.58 11.06
N LYS A 99 -7.67 16.95 11.20
CA LYS A 99 -6.39 17.63 10.97
C LYS A 99 -6.20 18.07 9.52
N ASN A 100 -6.65 17.29 8.54
CA ASN A 100 -6.58 17.67 7.13
C ASN A 100 -7.53 18.82 6.80
N LYS A 101 -8.77 18.82 7.32
CA LYS A 101 -9.70 19.95 7.17
C LYS A 101 -9.11 21.25 7.70
N ILE A 102 -8.44 21.20 8.87
CA ILE A 102 -7.77 22.39 9.43
C ILE A 102 -6.68 22.89 8.50
N LYS A 103 -5.83 22.00 7.98
CA LYS A 103 -4.78 22.37 7.01
C LYS A 103 -5.33 22.96 5.72
N ASP A 104 -6.42 22.42 5.19
CA ASP A 104 -7.05 22.93 3.96
C ASP A 104 -7.63 24.33 4.19
N VAL A 105 -8.25 24.58 5.34
CA VAL A 105 -8.74 25.90 5.74
C VAL A 105 -7.60 26.90 5.90
N ASP A 106 -6.51 26.49 6.56
CA ASP A 106 -5.34 27.35 6.75
C ASP A 106 -4.65 27.69 5.41
N LYS A 107 -4.57 26.70 4.51
CA LYS A 107 -4.04 26.90 3.15
C LYS A 107 -4.91 27.87 2.35
N TRP A 108 -6.23 27.68 2.36
CA TRP A 108 -7.18 28.60 1.71
C TRP A 108 -7.08 30.02 2.27
N ARG A 109 -6.91 30.18 3.59
CA ARG A 109 -6.72 31.49 4.23
C ARG A 109 -5.43 32.16 3.77
N GLN A 110 -4.33 31.43 3.69
CA GLN A 110 -3.06 31.97 3.21
C GLN A 110 -3.14 32.39 1.75
N GLU A 111 -3.73 31.56 0.88
CA GLU A 111 -3.89 31.84 -0.54
C GLU A 111 -4.79 33.06 -0.79
N ASN A 112 -5.93 33.18 -0.09
CA ASN A 112 -6.82 34.33 -0.24
C ASN A 112 -6.22 35.60 0.35
N ARG A 113 -5.53 35.53 1.49
CA ARG A 113 -4.82 36.69 2.05
C ARG A 113 -3.72 37.18 1.10
N PHE A 114 -2.97 36.27 0.49
CA PHE A 114 -1.96 36.61 -0.50
C PHE A 114 -2.58 37.25 -1.76
N LYS A 115 -3.73 36.74 -2.21
CA LYS A 115 -4.49 37.33 -3.33
C LYS A 115 -4.97 38.75 -3.02
N MET A 116 -5.57 38.96 -1.85
CA MET A 116 -6.05 40.27 -1.41
C MET A 116 -4.93 41.32 -1.28
N LEU A 117 -3.75 40.92 -0.77
CA LEU A 117 -2.55 41.76 -0.73
C LEU A 117 -2.05 42.15 -2.14
N LYS A 118 -2.09 41.19 -3.09
CA LYS A 118 -1.67 41.43 -4.47
C LYS A 118 -2.64 42.36 -5.23
N GLU A 119 -3.92 42.30 -4.88
CA GLU A 119 -4.99 43.13 -5.46
C GLU A 119 -5.18 44.48 -4.72
N GLY A 120 -4.44 44.74 -3.65
CA GLY A 120 -4.47 46.01 -2.91
C GLY A 120 -5.76 46.28 -2.13
N LEU A 121 -6.51 45.22 -1.81
CA LEU A 121 -7.82 45.31 -1.13
C LEU A 121 -7.70 45.38 0.41
N ILE A 122 -6.50 45.11 0.95
CA ILE A 122 -6.15 45.20 2.37
C ILE A 122 -4.65 45.55 2.49
#